data_AF-A0A1M7G761-F1
#
_entry.id   AF-A0A1M7G761-F1
#
_cell.length_a   1.000
_cell.length_b   1.000
_cell.length_c   1.000
_cell.angle_alpha   90.00
_cell.angle_beta   90.00
_cell.angle_gamma   90.00
#
_symmetry.space_group_name_H-M   'P 1'
#
loop_
_entity.id
_entity.type
_entity.pdbx_description
1 polymer ?
#
loop_
_entity_poly.entity_id
_entity_poly.type
_entity_poly.pdbx_seq_one_letter_code
_entity_poly.pdbx_strand_id
1 'polypeptide(L)'
;MTESYIQILKNARTILLVDWPGVDVPLSLLKAGFMVIGYAPDNYSIATIEINSDGKEKLIFKALNKPPASVDIVNIFRPEEEHEEIISRHVLPLKAKVIWLQPPVKSAHTVILARENGLIFIEGEDLAALAKML
;
A
#
# COMPACT_ATOMS: atom_id res chain seq x y z
N MET A 1 -9.09 -16.01 9.71
CA MET A 1 -9.19 -14.68 9.05
C MET A 1 -7.80 -14.15 8.75
N THR A 2 -6.97 -13.88 9.76
CA THR A 2 -5.59 -13.37 9.61
C THR A 2 -4.69 -14.25 8.72
N GLU A 3 -4.79 -15.59 8.82
CA GLU A 3 -4.07 -16.52 7.93
C GLU A 3 -4.38 -16.28 6.44
N SER A 4 -5.61 -15.86 6.11
CA SER A 4 -6.01 -15.53 4.73
C SER A 4 -5.31 -14.25 4.24
N TYR A 5 -5.19 -13.24 5.10
CA TYR A 5 -4.54 -11.98 4.77
C TYR A 5 -3.02 -12.11 4.63
N ILE A 6 -2.39 -12.92 5.49
CA ILE A 6 -0.98 -13.28 5.34
C ILE A 6 -0.75 -13.99 4.01
N GLN A 7 -1.65 -14.89 3.60
CA GLN A 7 -1.52 -15.56 2.30
C GLN A 7 -1.66 -14.60 1.12
N ILE A 8 -2.54 -13.60 1.22
CA ILE A 8 -2.65 -12.52 0.22
C ILE A 8 -1.33 -11.74 0.13
N LEU A 9 -0.76 -11.35 1.27
CA LEU A 9 0.53 -10.67 1.33
C LEU A 9 1.66 -11.50 0.73
N LYS A 10 1.75 -12.80 1.05
CA LYS A 10 2.77 -13.72 0.50
C LYS A 10 2.71 -13.85 -1.02
N ASN A 11 1.54 -13.62 -1.62
CA ASN A 11 1.35 -13.69 -3.07
C ASN A 11 1.61 -12.34 -3.77
N ALA A 12 1.72 -11.25 -3.02
CA ALA A 12 2.02 -9.93 -3.54
C ALA A 12 3.52 -9.70 -3.68
N ARG A 13 3.90 -8.79 -4.57
CA ARG A 13 5.28 -8.33 -4.76
C ARG A 13 5.39 -6.82 -4.65
N THR A 14 4.40 -6.10 -5.18
CA THR A 14 4.39 -4.65 -5.27
C THR A 14 3.22 -4.06 -4.53
N ILE A 15 3.50 -3.12 -3.63
CA ILE A 15 2.49 -2.45 -2.81
C ILE A 15 2.60 -0.94 -3.06
N LEU A 16 1.47 -0.32 -3.45
CA LEU A 16 1.31 1.12 -3.48
C LEU A 16 0.77 1.61 -2.13
N LEU A 17 1.41 2.60 -1.53
CA LEU A 17 0.92 3.34 -0.38
C LEU A 17 0.38 4.70 -0.85
N VAL A 18 -0.91 4.92 -0.66
CA VAL A 18 -1.55 6.23 -0.85
C VAL A 18 -1.67 6.90 0.51
N ASP A 19 -0.70 7.76 0.80
CA ASP A 19 -0.33 8.18 2.16
C ASP A 19 -0.11 6.99 3.14
N TRP A 20 0.43 7.29 4.33
CA TRP A 20 0.67 6.31 5.37
C TRP A 20 0.87 6.98 6.75
N PRO A 21 0.53 6.31 7.87
CA PRO A 21 0.55 6.92 9.20
C PRO A 21 1.95 7.22 9.74
N GLY A 22 3.00 6.57 9.20
CA GLY A 22 4.36 6.80 9.66
C GLY A 22 5.39 5.92 8.97
N VAL A 23 6.67 6.21 9.21
CA VAL A 23 7.82 5.56 8.55
C VAL A 23 7.88 4.04 8.75
N ASP A 24 7.27 3.52 9.81
CA ASP A 24 7.25 2.09 10.10
C ASP A 24 6.53 1.27 9.01
N VAL A 25 5.51 1.84 8.35
CA VAL A 25 4.74 1.15 7.31
C VAL A 25 5.62 0.80 6.10
N PRO A 26 6.17 1.77 5.35
CA PRO A 26 7.06 1.47 4.24
C PRO A 26 8.30 0.69 4.67
N LEU A 27 8.88 0.96 5.84
CA LEU A 27 10.08 0.25 6.30
C LEU A 27 9.82 -1.24 6.53
N SER A 28 8.71 -1.59 7.17
CA SER A 28 8.34 -2.97 7.45
C SER A 28 8.07 -3.76 6.18
N LEU A 29 7.42 -3.13 5.21
CA LEU A 29 7.15 -3.74 3.91
C LEU A 29 8.45 -3.98 3.12
N LEU A 30 9.38 -3.01 3.13
CA LEU A 30 10.69 -3.18 2.50
C LEU A 30 11.49 -4.31 3.16
N LYS A 31 11.47 -4.39 4.50
CA LYS A 31 12.15 -5.46 5.25
C LYS A 31 11.55 -6.84 4.99
N ALA A 32 10.24 -6.89 4.74
CA ALA A 32 9.54 -8.11 4.31
C ALA A 32 9.78 -8.46 2.83
N GLY A 33 10.55 -7.66 2.08
CA GLY A 33 10.95 -7.95 0.70
C GLY A 33 9.99 -7.43 -0.38
N PHE A 34 9.00 -6.60 -0.03
CA PHE A 34 8.11 -5.99 -1.01
C PHE A 34 8.78 -4.84 -1.77
N MET A 35 8.41 -4.66 -3.04
CA MET A 35 8.62 -3.40 -3.74
C MET A 35 7.56 -2.40 -3.28
N VAL A 36 7.99 -1.34 -2.61
CA VAL A 36 7.10 -0.33 -2.03
C VAL A 36 7.13 0.92 -2.89
N ILE A 37 5.95 1.35 -3.33
CA ILE A 37 5.74 2.59 -4.07
C ILE A 37 4.89 3.50 -3.18
N GLY A 38 5.29 4.76 -3.02
CA GLY A 38 4.50 5.78 -2.34
C GLY A 38 3.86 6.74 -3.33
N TYR A 39 2.67 7.25 -3.01
CA TYR A 39 2.04 8.37 -3.70
C TYR A 39 1.71 9.47 -2.67
N ALA A 40 2.53 10.53 -2.61
CA ALA A 40 2.37 11.66 -1.68
C ALA A 40 3.29 12.87 -1.99
N PRO A 41 2.78 14.12 -1.96
CA PRO A 41 1.56 14.53 -2.64
C PRO A 41 1.78 14.51 -4.16
N ASP A 42 0.81 13.93 -4.87
CA ASP A 42 0.67 13.90 -6.34
C ASP A 42 1.85 13.37 -7.17
N ASN A 43 2.77 12.64 -6.55
CA ASN A 43 3.87 11.99 -7.26
C ASN A 43 4.09 10.58 -6.77
N TYR A 44 4.33 9.67 -7.72
CA TYR A 44 4.80 8.33 -7.41
C TYR A 44 6.28 8.38 -7.04
N SER A 45 6.67 7.61 -6.05
CA SER A 45 8.05 7.43 -5.64
C SER A 45 8.30 5.98 -5.25
N ILE A 46 9.50 5.46 -5.52
CA ILE A 46 9.93 4.16 -5.02
C ILE A 46 10.62 4.35 -3.67
N ALA A 47 10.22 3.56 -2.68
CA ALA A 47 10.84 3.55 -1.37
C ALA A 47 12.03 2.59 -1.35
N THR A 48 13.14 2.99 -0.72
CA THR A 48 14.33 2.16 -0.52
C THR A 48 14.93 2.40 0.85
N ILE A 49 15.60 1.38 1.40
CA ILE A 49 16.45 1.54 2.59
C ILE A 49 17.88 1.80 2.12
N GLU A 50 18.47 2.91 2.55
CA GLU A 50 19.88 3.21 2.35
C GLU A 50 20.61 3.24 3.70
N ILE A 51 21.90 2.90 3.71
CA ILE A 51 22.74 3.03 4.91
C ILE A 51 23.43 4.39 4.83
N ASN A 52 23.22 5.23 5.84
CA ASN A 52 23.88 6.53 5.91
C ASN A 52 25.37 6.39 6.33
N SER A 53 26.10 7.50 6.32
CA SER A 53 27.52 7.56 6.71
C SER A 53 27.80 7.00 8.12
N ASP A 54 26.79 7.03 9.00
CA ASP A 54 26.90 6.61 10.39
C ASP A 54 26.48 5.14 10.59
N GLY A 55 26.28 4.40 9.49
CA GLY A 55 25.89 2.99 9.50
C GLY A 55 24.41 2.74 9.85
N LYS A 56 23.56 3.77 9.88
CA LYS A 56 22.12 3.66 10.20
C LYS A 56 21.27 3.57 8.94
N GLU A 57 20.24 2.74 8.99
CA GLU A 57 19.20 2.68 7.97
C GLU A 57 18.44 4.01 7.88
N LYS A 58 18.25 4.48 6.65
CA LYS A 58 17.44 5.64 6.30
C LYS A 58 16.48 5.26 5.20
N LEU A 59 15.19 5.52 5.42
CA LEU A 59 14.16 5.39 4.41
C LEU A 59 14.26 6.56 3.42
N ILE A 60 14.33 6.25 2.13
CA ILE A 60 14.42 7.22 1.05
C ILE A 60 13.29 6.97 0.06
N PHE A 61 12.66 8.04 -0.42
CA PHE A 61 11.70 8.01 -1.52
C PHE A 61 12.31 8.70 -2.74
N LYS A 62 12.42 7.96 -3.85
CA LYS A 62 12.93 8.48 -5.12
C LYS A 62 11.75 8.64 -6.08
N ALA A 63 11.53 9.85 -6.57
CA ALA A 63 10.45 10.14 -7.51
C ALA A 63 10.55 9.24 -8.76
N LEU A 64 9.40 8.80 -9.26
CA LEU A 64 9.28 8.10 -10.52
C LEU A 64 8.86 9.09 -11.61
N ASN A 65 9.53 9.03 -12.76
CA ASN A 65 9.20 9.89 -13.92
C ASN A 65 7.87 9.52 -14.59
N LYS A 66 7.30 8.37 -14.25
CA LYS A 66 6.02 7.86 -14.74
C LYS A 66 5.36 6.97 -13.68
N PRO A 67 4.02 6.81 -13.73
CA PRO A 67 3.34 5.84 -12.88
C PRO A 67 3.89 4.42 -13.06
N PRO A 68 3.79 3.55 -12.03
CA PRO A 68 4.11 2.14 -12.21
C PRO A 68 3.20 1.49 -13.25
N ALA A 69 3.66 0.43 -13.90
CA ALA A 69 2.85 -0.30 -14.89
C ALA A 69 1.73 -1.13 -14.24
N SER A 70 2.00 -1.65 -13.05
CA SER A 70 1.04 -2.39 -12.23
C SER A 70 1.49 -2.43 -10.77
N VAL A 71 0.54 -2.65 -9.86
CA VAL A 71 0.79 -2.99 -8.45
C VAL A 71 -0.14 -4.12 -8.04
N ASP A 72 0.20 -4.88 -7.00
CA ASP A 72 -0.65 -6.00 -6.55
C ASP A 72 -1.70 -5.52 -5.53
N ILE A 73 -1.25 -4.66 -4.61
CA ILE A 73 -2.03 -4.10 -3.50
C ILE A 73 -1.94 -2.58 -3.51
N VAL A 74 -3.07 -1.91 -3.27
CA VAL A 74 -3.11 -0.48 -2.93
C VAL A 74 -3.57 -0.34 -1.48
N ASN A 75 -2.68 0.18 -0.62
CA ASN A 75 -2.96 0.51 0.76
C ASN A 75 -3.31 2.00 0.88
N ILE A 76 -4.46 2.29 1.47
CA ILE A 76 -5.03 3.63 1.53
C ILE A 76 -5.07 4.10 2.98
N PHE A 77 -4.41 5.24 3.25
CA PHE A 77 -4.49 5.96 4.51
C PHE A 77 -5.00 7.39 4.27
N ARG A 78 -6.20 7.48 3.71
CA ARG A 78 -6.90 8.73 3.39
C ARG A 78 -8.34 8.68 3.91
N PRO A 79 -9.02 9.84 4.02
CA PRO A 79 -10.45 9.89 4.33
C PRO A 79 -11.32 9.18 3.27
N GLU A 80 -12.48 8.66 3.69
CA GLU A 80 -13.41 7.90 2.85
C GLU A 80 -13.87 8.68 1.61
N GLU A 81 -13.98 10.01 1.72
CA GLU A 81 -14.42 10.89 0.64
C GLU A 81 -13.48 10.88 -0.58
N GLU A 82 -12.22 10.47 -0.39
CA GLU A 82 -11.21 10.41 -1.46
C GLU A 82 -11.12 9.01 -2.10
N HIS A 83 -11.74 7.99 -1.51
CA HIS A 83 -11.52 6.59 -1.91
C HIS A 83 -11.96 6.31 -3.35
N GLU A 84 -13.07 6.87 -3.82
CA GLU A 84 -13.54 6.66 -5.20
C GLU A 84 -12.55 7.22 -6.23
N GLU A 85 -12.01 8.41 -5.97
CA GLU A 85 -10.96 9.02 -6.80
C GLU A 85 -9.68 8.17 -6.76
N ILE A 86 -9.28 7.71 -5.58
CA ILE A 86 -8.11 6.84 -5.42
C ILE A 86 -8.28 5.52 -6.19
N ILE A 87 -9.46 4.92 -6.15
CA ILE A 87 -9.76 3.67 -6.86
C ILE A 87 -9.68 3.88 -8.37
N SER A 88 -10.34 4.91 -8.88
CA SER A 88 -10.36 5.22 -10.31
C SER A 88 -9.00 5.68 -10.86
N ARG A 89 -8.20 6.38 -10.05
CA ARG A 89 -6.87 6.89 -10.43
C ARG A 89 -5.75 5.86 -10.27
N HIS A 90 -5.79 5.06 -9.21
CA HIS A 90 -4.67 4.19 -8.83
C HIS A 90 -5.02 2.72 -8.93
N VAL A 91 -6.12 2.27 -8.32
CA VAL A 91 -6.41 0.84 -8.18
C VAL A 91 -6.69 0.20 -9.54
N LEU A 92 -7.65 0.74 -10.29
CA LEU A 92 -8.07 0.17 -11.58
C LEU A 92 -6.99 0.33 -12.66
N PRO A 93 -6.40 1.54 -12.88
CA PRO A 93 -5.40 1.72 -13.94
C PRO A 93 -4.11 0.93 -13.70
N LEU A 94 -3.72 0.75 -12.43
CA LEU A 94 -2.55 -0.05 -12.05
C LEU A 94 -2.87 -1.54 -11.88
N LYS A 95 -4.10 -1.96 -12.22
CA LYS A 95 -4.54 -3.37 -12.25
C LYS A 95 -4.39 -4.09 -10.90
N ALA A 96 -4.45 -3.34 -9.81
CA ALA A 96 -4.39 -3.90 -8.47
C ALA A 96 -5.56 -4.86 -8.24
N LYS A 97 -5.30 -5.89 -7.44
CA LYS A 97 -6.32 -6.89 -7.08
C LYS A 97 -6.86 -6.70 -5.68
N VAL A 98 -6.14 -5.95 -4.85
CA VAL A 98 -6.46 -5.74 -3.44
C VAL A 98 -6.51 -4.25 -3.14
N ILE A 99 -7.61 -3.81 -2.53
CA ILE A 99 -7.69 -2.55 -1.79
C ILE A 99 -7.54 -2.90 -0.31
N TRP A 100 -6.61 -2.22 0.35
CA TRP A 100 -6.37 -2.35 1.77
C TRP A 100 -6.57 -0.99 2.45
N LEU A 101 -7.51 -0.89 3.39
CA LEU A 101 -7.67 0.32 4.20
C LEU A 101 -6.79 0.21 5.43
N GLN A 102 -5.81 1.10 5.53
CA GLN A 102 -4.88 1.15 6.66
C GLN A 102 -5.63 1.66 7.89
N PRO A 103 -5.60 0.93 9.02
CA PRO A 103 -6.23 1.39 10.25
C PRO A 103 -5.79 2.81 10.67
N PRO A 104 -6.69 3.63 11.22
CA PRO A 104 -8.06 3.30 11.60
C PRO A 104 -9.10 3.50 10.47
N VAL A 105 -8.67 3.71 9.23
CA VAL A 105 -9.57 3.96 8.09
C VAL A 105 -10.51 2.76 7.89
N LYS A 106 -11.80 3.06 7.73
CA LYS A 106 -12.88 2.12 7.43
C LYS A 106 -13.84 2.78 6.47
N SER A 107 -14.51 1.99 5.64
CA SER A 107 -15.47 2.55 4.69
C SER A 107 -16.45 1.50 4.19
N ALA A 108 -17.71 1.65 4.59
CA ALA A 108 -18.80 0.82 4.04
C ALA A 108 -19.01 1.10 2.54
N HIS A 109 -18.78 2.34 2.09
CA HIS A 109 -18.85 2.69 0.68
C HIS A 109 -17.78 1.96 -0.15
N THR A 110 -16.55 1.87 0.36
CA THR A 110 -15.43 1.21 -0.32
C THR A 110 -15.65 -0.30 -0.46
N VAL A 111 -16.33 -0.93 0.50
CA VAL A 111 -16.75 -2.34 0.38
C VAL A 111 -17.63 -2.55 -0.86
N ILE A 112 -18.54 -1.62 -1.13
CA ILE A 112 -19.44 -1.69 -2.30
C ILE A 112 -18.64 -1.50 -3.58
N LEU A 113 -17.83 -0.44 -3.66
CA LEU A 113 -16.97 -0.16 -4.81
C LEU A 113 -16.02 -1.31 -5.14
N ALA A 114 -15.40 -1.91 -4.12
CA ALA A 114 -14.52 -3.06 -4.31
C ALA A 114 -15.27 -4.25 -4.90
N ARG A 115 -16.48 -4.56 -4.40
CA ARG A 115 -17.31 -5.64 -4.91
C ARG A 115 -17.71 -5.42 -6.38
N GLU A 116 -18.16 -4.20 -6.72
CA GLU A 116 -18.57 -3.85 -8.08
C GLU A 116 -17.42 -3.98 -9.09
N ASN A 117 -16.18 -3.76 -8.65
CA ASN A 117 -14.99 -3.87 -9.47
C ASN A 117 -14.28 -5.23 -9.36
N GLY A 118 -14.84 -6.19 -8.62
CA GLY A 118 -14.25 -7.52 -8.44
C GLY A 118 -12.90 -7.51 -7.70
N LEU A 119 -12.72 -6.56 -6.80
CA LEU A 119 -11.51 -6.37 -6.00
C LEU A 119 -11.63 -7.09 -4.66
N ILE A 120 -10.51 -7.58 -4.15
CA ILE A 120 -10.41 -8.05 -2.77
C ILE A 120 -10.33 -6.81 -1.88
N PHE A 121 -11.19 -6.76 -0.88
CA PHE A 121 -11.24 -5.66 0.09
C PHE A 121 -10.78 -6.15 1.47
N ILE A 122 -9.88 -5.38 2.09
CA ILE A 122 -9.38 -5.64 3.45
C ILE A 122 -9.41 -4.33 4.23
N GLU A 123 -9.93 -4.37 5.46
CA GLU A 123 -9.87 -3.26 6.42
C GLU A 123 -9.67 -3.80 7.84
N GLY A 124 -9.28 -2.91 8.76
CA GLY A 124 -9.16 -3.24 10.19
C GLY A 124 -7.89 -3.98 10.60
N GLU A 125 -7.05 -4.36 9.65
CA GLU A 125 -5.76 -5.03 9.88
C GLU A 125 -4.61 -4.14 9.45
N ASP A 126 -3.59 -4.01 10.30
CA ASP A 126 -2.41 -3.20 10.02
C ASP A 126 -1.46 -3.94 9.07
N LEU A 127 -1.26 -3.36 7.88
CA LEU A 127 -0.46 -3.98 6.83
C LEU A 127 1.01 -4.17 7.25
N ALA A 128 1.57 -3.23 8.03
CA ALA A 128 2.94 -3.29 8.50
C ALA A 128 3.13 -4.36 9.58
N ALA A 129 2.16 -4.49 10.49
CA ALA A 129 2.14 -5.53 11.51
C ALA A 129 2.10 -6.93 10.87
N LEU A 130 1.27 -7.13 9.84
CA LEU A 130 1.23 -8.41 9.12
C LEU A 130 2.49 -8.67 8.31
N ALA A 131 3.08 -7.64 7.69
CA ALA A 131 4.34 -7.78 6.96
C ALA A 131 5.51 -8.22 7.87
N LYS A 132 5.53 -7.81 9.13
CA LYS A 132 6.52 -8.25 10.13
C LYS A 132 6.41 -9.73 10.50
N MET A 133 5.31 -10.39 10.14
CA MET A 133 5.08 -11.81 10.40
C MET A 133 5.50 -12.71 9.22
N LEU A 134 6.01 -12.13 8.12
CA LEU A 134 6.46 -12.86 6.94
C LEU A 134 7.87 -13.44 7.08
#